data_AF-A0A6I0ES54-F1
#
_entry.id   AF-A0A6I0ES54-F1
#
_cell.length_a   1.000
_cell.length_b   1.000
_cell.length_c   1.000
_cell.angle_alpha   90.00
_cell.angle_beta   90.00
_cell.angle_gamma   90.00
#
_symmetry.space_group_name_H-M   'P 1'
#
loop_
_entity.id
_entity.type
_entity.pdbx_description
1 polymer ?
#
loop_
_entity_poly.entity_id
_entity_poly.type
_entity_poly.pdbx_seq_one_letter_code
_entity_poly.pdbx_strand_id
1 'polypeptide(L)'
;MTGARLIATRFCSECNKNAKVNLAQFLGSTMEEIIKQAKETELYVPSVHCCGQEALATHFELFVGKQIVFLMKIQNKGFQFFDQTIDEKDDEQSRKKDFPTLMQEQDDHWKHRSTRFWDGFYHFCQKQWDGVLEEMVNHEIAIGLAAVGFDFDELEGLSQASMLQFAKDLPQDEHQIFFVAANKFLVNTLQHDLCKSWNSVKKYQKEYGKTRTNYILLHIPLIEEFEAMRLQAVTMLVPETIKTGSKVLFRKIQNLESELSGKRVAISNLRDQLVYERQEKDNLEEKLNRANREIRRLRQERN
;
A
#
# COMPACT_ATOMS: atom_id res chain seq x y z
N MET A 1 15.00 1.36 21.25
CA MET A 1 15.13 2.63 20.51
C MET A 1 15.75 2.28 19.17
N THR A 2 15.02 2.47 18.08
CA THR A 2 15.42 1.98 16.76
C THR A 2 16.04 3.14 15.98
N GLY A 3 17.29 2.98 15.57
CA GLY A 3 18.00 3.99 14.79
C GLY A 3 17.84 3.74 13.30
N ALA A 4 17.49 4.78 12.56
CA ALA A 4 17.51 4.78 11.10
C ALA A 4 18.62 5.66 10.55
N ARG A 5 19.23 5.26 9.44
CA ARG A 5 20.31 5.99 8.76
C ARG A 5 19.92 6.23 7.32
N LEU A 6 19.94 7.47 6.88
CA LEU A 6 19.75 7.81 5.48
C LEU A 6 21.10 7.95 4.81
N ILE A 7 21.34 7.15 3.78
CA ILE A 7 22.61 7.10 3.06
C ILE A 7 22.36 7.51 1.61
N ALA A 8 23.20 8.40 1.09
CA ALA A 8 23.26 8.73 -0.33
C ALA A 8 24.28 7.80 -1.01
N THR A 9 23.86 7.14 -2.07
CA THR A 9 24.68 6.13 -2.76
C THR A 9 24.85 6.49 -4.24
N ARG A 10 26.06 6.27 -4.75
CA ARG A 10 26.40 6.39 -6.17
C ARG A 10 27.19 5.17 -6.63
N PHE A 11 26.83 4.62 -7.78
CA PHE A 11 27.64 3.62 -8.46
C PHE A 11 28.81 4.31 -9.17
N CYS A 12 30.05 3.92 -8.84
CA CYS A 12 31.26 4.40 -9.53
C CYS A 12 31.58 3.49 -10.72
N SER A 13 31.63 4.07 -11.92
CA SER A 13 31.95 3.33 -13.15
C SER A 13 33.40 2.89 -13.25
N GLU A 14 34.33 3.49 -12.50
CA GLU A 14 35.75 3.12 -12.55
C GLU A 14 36.07 1.89 -11.70
N CYS A 15 35.58 1.85 -10.45
CA CYS A 15 35.85 0.74 -9.53
C CYS A 15 34.70 -0.27 -9.43
N ASN A 16 33.58 -0.03 -10.12
CA ASN A 16 32.35 -0.84 -10.06
C ASN A 16 31.82 -1.06 -8.63
N LYS A 17 32.06 -0.10 -7.72
CA LYS A 17 31.58 -0.13 -6.33
C LYS A 17 30.62 1.01 -6.06
N ASN A 18 29.76 0.81 -5.06
CA ASN A 18 28.87 1.83 -4.53
C ASN A 18 29.61 2.71 -3.52
N ALA A 19 29.82 3.98 -3.87
CA ALA A 19 30.29 4.98 -2.93
C ALA A 19 29.09 5.51 -2.14
N LYS A 20 29.25 5.58 -0.81
CA LYS A 20 28.17 5.87 0.14
C LYS A 20 28.56 7.04 1.03
N VAL A 21 27.61 7.95 1.27
CA VAL A 21 27.75 9.06 2.23
C VAL A 21 26.55 9.03 3.16
N ASN A 22 26.81 8.99 4.47
CA ASN A 22 25.75 9.06 5.48
C ASN A 22 25.25 10.50 5.59
N LEU A 23 23.95 10.73 5.36
CA LEU A 23 23.35 12.05 5.35
C LEU A 23 22.78 12.44 6.71
N ALA A 24 22.06 11.51 7.33
CA ALA A 24 21.34 11.77 8.56
C ALA A 24 21.08 10.47 9.31
N GLN A 25 20.96 10.61 10.63
CA GLN A 25 20.52 9.54 11.50
C GLN A 25 19.28 10.00 12.26
N PHE A 26 18.23 9.19 12.19
CA PHE A 26 16.95 9.42 12.84
C PHE A 26 16.79 8.43 13.99
N LEU A 27 16.22 8.88 15.09
CA LEU A 27 15.99 8.05 16.28
C LEU A 27 14.50 8.05 16.58
N GLY A 28 13.89 6.86 16.60
CA GLY A 28 12.48 6.72 16.93
C GLY A 28 12.15 5.41 17.61
N SER A 29 11.03 5.40 18.31
CA SER A 29 10.38 4.21 18.84
C SER A 29 9.63 3.47 17.73
N THR A 30 9.10 4.21 16.75
CA THR A 30 8.33 3.67 15.61
C THR A 30 8.86 4.20 14.26
N MET A 31 8.47 3.52 13.17
CA MET A 31 8.80 3.95 11.81
C MET A 31 8.14 5.28 11.42
N GLU A 32 6.95 5.56 11.95
CA GLU A 32 6.23 6.81 11.68
C GLU A 32 6.96 8.01 12.27
N GLU A 33 7.54 7.88 13.47
CA GLU A 33 8.38 8.91 14.09
C GLU A 33 9.64 9.18 13.26
N ILE A 34 10.27 8.12 12.76
CA ILE A 34 11.47 8.19 11.91
C ILE A 34 11.14 8.89 10.57
N ILE A 35 10.03 8.52 9.93
CA ILE A 35 9.59 9.13 8.68
C ILE A 35 9.21 10.60 8.88
N LYS A 36 8.55 10.93 9.99
CA LYS A 36 8.21 12.31 10.34
C LYS A 36 9.47 13.16 10.50
N GLN A 37 10.46 12.69 11.26
CA GLN A 37 11.75 13.38 11.39
C GLN A 37 12.45 13.55 10.03
N ALA A 38 12.43 12.52 9.19
CA ALA A 38 13.02 12.59 7.86
C ALA A 38 12.33 13.60 6.93
N LYS A 39 11.03 13.83 7.07
CA LYS A 39 10.28 14.84 6.30
C LYS A 39 10.55 16.27 6.78
N GLU A 40 10.77 16.45 8.08
CA GLU A 40 11.00 17.76 8.70
C GLU A 40 12.47 18.21 8.61
N THR A 41 13.39 17.29 8.27
CA THR A 41 14.82 17.59 8.13
C THR A 41 15.13 18.02 6.69
N GLU A 42 15.63 19.24 6.52
CA GLU A 42 16.20 19.67 5.24
C GLU A 42 17.50 18.91 4.95
N LEU A 43 17.46 18.06 3.94
CA LEU A 43 18.59 17.22 3.55
C LEU A 43 19.23 17.78 2.28
N TYR A 44 20.47 18.23 2.40
CA TYR A 44 21.29 18.56 1.24
C TYR A 44 21.80 17.28 0.58
N VAL A 45 21.89 17.28 -0.75
CA VAL A 45 22.46 16.15 -1.51
C VAL A 45 23.95 16.41 -1.72
N PRO A 46 24.85 15.86 -0.87
CA PRO A 46 26.27 16.05 -1.06
C PRO A 46 26.74 15.33 -2.32
N SER A 47 27.80 15.86 -2.89
CA SER A 47 28.61 15.14 -3.85
C SER A 47 29.28 13.94 -3.18
N VAL A 48 29.27 12.80 -3.88
CA VAL A 48 29.90 11.57 -3.45
C VAL A 48 31.25 11.46 -4.15
N HIS A 49 32.31 11.31 -3.35
CA HIS A 49 33.68 11.19 -3.85
C HIS A 49 34.06 9.72 -4.00
N CYS A 50 34.51 9.32 -5.20
CA CYS A 50 35.03 7.98 -5.45
C CYS A 50 36.06 8.01 -6.58
N CYS A 51 37.19 7.32 -6.41
CA CYS A 51 38.27 7.26 -7.42
C CYS A 51 38.78 8.63 -7.89
N GLY A 52 38.78 9.63 -7.00
CA GLY A 52 39.22 10.99 -7.34
C GLY A 52 38.20 11.80 -8.14
N GLN A 53 37.01 11.25 -8.43
CA GLN A 53 35.91 11.95 -9.06
C GLN A 53 34.86 12.35 -8.03
N GLU A 54 34.40 13.59 -8.12
CA GLU A 54 33.30 14.15 -7.33
C GLU A 54 32.05 14.18 -8.20
N ALA A 55 30.97 13.53 -7.75
CA ALA A 55 29.73 13.53 -8.51
C ALA A 55 28.49 13.31 -7.65
N LEU A 56 27.34 13.76 -8.12
CA LEU A 56 26.07 13.68 -7.36
C LEU A 56 25.66 12.23 -7.10
N ALA A 57 25.08 11.99 -5.92
CA ALA A 57 24.43 10.72 -5.59
C ALA A 57 23.33 10.37 -6.61
N THR A 58 23.10 9.08 -6.85
CA THR A 58 22.07 8.62 -7.79
C THR A 58 20.82 8.10 -7.10
N HIS A 59 20.92 7.73 -5.82
CA HIS A 59 19.80 7.28 -5.00
C HIS A 59 20.05 7.48 -3.51
N PHE A 60 18.98 7.49 -2.72
CA PHE A 60 19.00 7.40 -1.27
C PHE A 60 18.56 6.02 -0.79
N GLU A 61 19.18 5.56 0.29
CA GLU A 61 18.90 4.32 1.00
C GLU A 61 18.58 4.69 2.46
N LEU A 62 17.35 4.46 2.94
CA LEU A 62 17.03 4.56 4.37
C LEU A 62 17.19 3.18 5.00
N PHE A 63 18.13 3.08 5.92
CA PHE A 63 18.36 1.90 6.74
C PHE A 63 17.64 2.03 8.07
N VAL A 64 17.04 0.96 8.57
CA VAL A 64 16.59 0.85 9.97
C VAL A 64 17.32 -0.36 10.53
N GLY A 65 18.27 -0.12 11.45
CA GLY A 65 19.26 -1.15 11.81
C GLY A 65 20.17 -1.53 10.63
N LYS A 66 20.10 -2.80 10.20
CA LYS A 66 20.81 -3.35 9.03
C LYS A 66 19.94 -3.46 7.76
N GLN A 67 18.63 -3.20 7.84
CA GLN A 67 17.71 -3.39 6.70
C GLN A 67 17.50 -2.10 5.92
N ILE A 68 17.53 -2.17 4.58
CA ILE A 68 17.07 -1.07 3.71
C ILE A 68 15.54 -1.11 3.70
N VAL A 69 14.94 -0.06 4.23
CA VAL A 69 13.48 0.09 4.30
C VAL A 69 12.96 1.00 3.19
N PHE A 70 13.85 1.79 2.57
CA PHE A 70 13.49 2.74 1.52
C PHE A 70 14.64 2.93 0.52
N LEU A 71 14.35 2.86 -0.78
CA LEU A 71 15.29 3.15 -1.86
C LEU A 71 14.66 4.10 -2.88
N MET A 72 15.25 5.27 -3.08
CA MET A 72 14.70 6.32 -3.95
C MET A 72 15.75 6.84 -4.92
N LYS A 73 15.45 6.82 -6.23
CA LYS A 73 16.33 7.36 -7.26
C LYS A 73 16.28 8.89 -7.27
N ILE A 74 17.44 9.54 -7.20
CA ILE A 74 17.57 11.00 -7.28
C ILE A 74 17.41 11.38 -8.75
N GLN A 75 16.31 12.06 -9.07
CA GLN A 75 16.19 12.73 -10.36
C GLN A 75 16.90 14.09 -10.27
N ASN A 76 17.48 14.59 -11.37
CA ASN A 76 18.32 15.81 -11.45
C ASN A 76 17.63 17.13 -11.04
N LYS A 77 16.45 17.08 -10.41
CA LYS A 77 15.80 18.21 -9.77
C LYS A 77 15.71 17.85 -8.29
N GLY A 78 16.41 18.62 -7.44
CA GLY A 78 16.49 18.40 -6.00
C GLY A 78 15.11 18.17 -5.35
N PHE A 79 15.10 17.61 -4.15
CA PHE A 79 13.93 17.29 -3.33
C PHE A 79 12.68 18.11 -3.71
N GLN A 80 11.83 17.53 -4.55
CA GLN A 80 10.43 17.90 -4.63
C GLN A 80 9.66 16.69 -4.17
N PHE A 81 9.03 16.81 -3.00
CA PHE A 81 7.88 15.98 -2.69
C PHE A 81 6.89 16.16 -3.83
N PHE A 82 6.75 15.15 -4.68
CA PHE A 82 5.56 15.06 -5.54
C PHE A 82 4.41 14.70 -4.61
N ASP A 83 3.81 15.72 -4.01
CA ASP A 83 2.43 15.59 -3.58
C ASP A 83 1.61 15.51 -4.88
N GLN A 84 1.20 14.29 -5.24
CA GLN A 84 0.19 14.11 -6.27
C GLN A 84 -1.18 14.42 -5.68
N THR A 85 -1.37 15.66 -5.19
CA THR A 85 -2.67 16.29 -5.30
C THR A 85 -2.86 16.59 -6.78
N ILE A 86 -3.45 15.61 -7.45
CA ILE A 86 -4.02 15.75 -8.77
C ILE A 86 -4.88 17.01 -8.75
N ASP A 87 -4.52 17.97 -9.58
CA ASP A 87 -5.37 19.09 -9.98
C ASP A 87 -6.51 18.50 -10.83
N GLU A 88 -7.47 17.87 -10.16
CA GLU A 88 -8.77 17.51 -10.73
C GLU A 88 -9.78 18.45 -10.09
N LYS A 89 -9.92 19.62 -10.71
CA LYS A 89 -11.20 20.31 -10.73
C LYS A 89 -12.17 19.41 -11.49
N ASP A 90 -12.87 18.56 -10.76
CA ASP A 90 -14.21 18.15 -11.18
C ASP A 90 -15.10 18.02 -9.94
N ASP A 91 -16.23 18.70 -10.03
CA ASP A 91 -17.30 18.78 -9.06
C ASP A 91 -17.83 17.38 -8.71
N GLU A 92 -17.44 16.86 -7.53
CA GLU A 92 -18.20 15.81 -6.88
C GLU A 92 -18.10 15.93 -5.35
N GLN A 93 -18.52 17.10 -4.85
CA GLN A 93 -18.83 17.33 -3.44
C GLN A 93 -20.09 16.57 -3.03
N SER A 94 -19.99 15.24 -2.97
CA SER A 94 -20.85 14.46 -2.08
C SER A 94 -20.10 13.25 -1.51
N ARG A 95 -19.56 13.45 -0.30
CA ARG A 95 -19.23 12.40 0.69
C ARG A 95 -18.11 11.41 0.35
N LYS A 96 -16.93 11.89 -0.03
CA LYS A 96 -15.71 11.08 0.13
C LYS A 96 -15.26 11.21 1.59
N LYS A 97 -15.22 10.10 2.34
CA LYS A 97 -14.41 10.02 3.56
C LYS A 97 -13.00 10.51 3.20
N ASP A 98 -12.39 11.29 4.09
CA ASP A 98 -11.04 11.82 3.86
C ASP A 98 -10.07 10.66 3.63
N PHE A 99 -9.20 10.76 2.62
CA PHE A 99 -8.31 9.67 2.20
C PHE A 99 -7.42 9.11 3.33
N PRO A 100 -6.85 9.94 4.24
CA PRO A 100 -6.16 9.45 5.43
C PRO A 100 -7.03 8.58 6.34
N THR A 101 -8.32 8.89 6.47
CA THR A 101 -9.26 8.07 7.26
C THR A 101 -9.46 6.71 6.61
N LEU A 102 -9.63 6.67 5.28
CA LEU A 102 -9.74 5.42 4.52
C LEU A 102 -8.46 4.58 4.61
N MET A 103 -7.29 5.21 4.56
CA MET A 103 -6.02 4.52 4.74
C MET A 103 -5.88 3.90 6.14
N GLN A 104 -6.33 4.61 7.18
CA GLN A 104 -6.33 4.08 8.54
C GLN A 104 -7.31 2.91 8.70
N GLU A 105 -8.53 3.03 8.16
CA GLU A 105 -9.49 1.93 8.11
C GLU A 105 -8.92 0.72 7.35
N GLN A 106 -8.18 0.95 6.28
CA GLN A 106 -7.50 -0.09 5.51
C GLN A 106 -6.38 -0.78 6.30
N ASP A 107 -5.55 -0.04 7.03
CA ASP A 107 -4.50 -0.62 7.86
C ASP A 107 -5.09 -1.48 8.98
N ASP A 108 -6.19 -1.03 9.59
CA ASP A 108 -6.92 -1.82 10.57
C ASP A 108 -7.56 -3.05 9.94
N HIS A 109 -8.16 -2.93 8.75
CA HIS A 109 -8.70 -4.07 8.01
C HIS A 109 -7.62 -5.11 7.70
N TRP A 110 -6.43 -4.67 7.28
CA TRP A 110 -5.27 -5.51 7.03
C TRP A 110 -4.81 -6.25 8.29
N LYS A 111 -4.68 -5.58 9.44
CA LYS A 111 -4.30 -6.23 10.72
C LYS A 111 -5.19 -7.43 11.05
N HIS A 112 -6.50 -7.32 10.85
CA HIS A 112 -7.46 -8.39 11.17
C HIS A 112 -7.48 -9.53 10.15
N ARG A 113 -7.03 -9.29 8.91
CA ARG A 113 -7.15 -10.26 7.80
C ARG A 113 -5.82 -10.81 7.30
N SER A 114 -4.70 -10.19 7.68
CA SER A 114 -3.37 -10.47 7.15
C SER A 114 -2.92 -11.91 7.40
N THR A 115 -3.20 -12.52 8.56
CA THR A 115 -2.85 -13.91 8.85
C THR A 115 -3.41 -14.86 7.79
N ARG A 116 -4.71 -14.76 7.50
CA ARG A 116 -5.37 -15.59 6.48
C ARG A 116 -4.81 -15.35 5.09
N PHE A 117 -4.45 -14.10 4.77
CA PHE A 117 -3.80 -13.76 3.51
C PHE A 117 -2.43 -14.46 3.41
N TRP A 118 -1.59 -14.36 4.43
CA TRP A 118 -0.26 -14.96 4.45
C TRP A 118 -0.32 -16.49 4.35
N ASP A 119 -1.24 -17.13 5.07
CA ASP A 119 -1.45 -18.59 4.98
C ASP A 119 -1.85 -19.00 3.57
N GLY A 120 -2.80 -18.27 2.97
CA GLY A 120 -3.24 -18.52 1.59
C GLY A 120 -2.13 -18.29 0.57
N PHE A 121 -1.36 -17.21 0.74
CA PHE A 121 -0.28 -16.84 -0.16
C PHE A 121 0.86 -17.86 -0.11
N TYR A 122 1.26 -18.26 1.09
CA TYR A 122 2.24 -19.31 1.29
C TYR A 122 1.76 -20.63 0.68
N HIS A 123 0.52 -21.06 0.96
CA HIS A 123 -0.01 -22.31 0.40
C HIS A 123 -0.09 -22.29 -1.14
N PHE A 124 -0.39 -21.14 -1.74
CA PHE A 124 -0.33 -20.97 -3.19
C PHE A 124 1.10 -21.08 -3.72
N CYS A 125 2.05 -20.38 -3.11
CA CYS A 125 3.44 -20.37 -3.54
C CYS A 125 4.15 -21.70 -3.30
N GLN A 126 3.82 -22.43 -2.24
CA GLN A 126 4.38 -23.74 -1.93
C GLN A 126 4.16 -24.75 -3.06
N LYS A 127 3.03 -24.67 -3.78
CA LYS A 127 2.72 -25.55 -4.93
C LYS A 127 3.63 -25.33 -6.15
N GLN A 128 4.33 -24.21 -6.17
CA GLN A 128 5.15 -23.75 -7.29
C GLN A 128 6.41 -23.05 -6.75
N TRP A 129 6.98 -23.66 -5.70
CA TRP A 129 8.04 -23.08 -4.89
C TRP A 129 9.24 -22.63 -5.74
N ASP A 130 9.73 -23.50 -6.61
CA ASP A 130 10.85 -23.20 -7.51
C ASP A 130 10.60 -21.97 -8.39
N GLY A 131 9.43 -21.90 -9.02
CA GLY A 131 9.08 -20.78 -9.90
C GLY A 131 8.92 -19.46 -9.12
N VAL A 132 8.46 -19.53 -7.87
CA VAL A 132 8.35 -18.36 -7.00
C VAL A 132 9.73 -17.89 -6.54
N LEU A 133 10.65 -18.79 -6.21
CA LEU A 133 12.02 -18.45 -5.87
C LEU A 133 12.77 -17.83 -7.05
N GLU A 134 12.55 -18.32 -8.28
CA GLU A 134 13.13 -17.75 -9.49
C GLU A 134 12.64 -16.31 -9.78
N GLU A 135 11.44 -15.97 -9.32
CA GLU A 135 10.93 -14.60 -9.37
C GLU A 135 11.56 -13.66 -8.33
N MET A 136 12.28 -14.19 -7.33
CA MET A 136 12.89 -13.39 -6.26
C MET A 136 14.23 -12.80 -6.66
N VAL A 137 14.44 -11.54 -6.29
CA VAL A 137 15.74 -10.88 -6.43
C VAL A 137 16.61 -11.14 -5.19
N ASN A 138 17.93 -11.01 -5.33
CA ASN A 138 18.91 -11.39 -4.30
C ASN A 138 18.58 -10.88 -2.90
N HIS A 139 18.16 -9.62 -2.78
CA HIS A 139 17.89 -9.04 -1.46
C HIS A 139 16.65 -9.65 -0.80
N GLU A 140 15.64 -10.07 -1.56
CA GLU A 140 14.45 -10.75 -1.02
C GLU A 140 14.83 -12.12 -0.47
N ILE A 141 15.65 -12.87 -1.21
CA ILE A 141 16.14 -14.19 -0.79
C ILE A 141 17.01 -14.05 0.46
N ALA A 142 17.90 -13.05 0.50
CA ALA A 142 18.74 -12.80 1.66
C ALA A 142 17.91 -12.44 2.90
N ILE A 143 16.85 -11.63 2.76
CA ILE A 143 15.91 -11.32 3.86
C ILE A 143 15.21 -12.59 4.35
N GLY A 144 14.77 -13.46 3.44
CA GLY A 144 14.16 -14.74 3.78
C GLY A 144 15.11 -15.66 4.54
N LEU A 145 16.34 -15.84 4.04
CA LEU A 145 17.36 -16.68 4.68
C LEU A 145 17.75 -16.14 6.06
N ALA A 146 17.91 -14.82 6.19
CA ALA A 146 18.22 -14.21 7.47
C ALA A 146 17.10 -14.42 8.51
N ALA A 147 15.83 -14.47 8.07
CA ALA A 147 14.70 -14.72 8.97
C ALA A 147 14.66 -16.15 9.54
N VAL A 148 15.33 -17.11 8.88
CA VAL A 148 15.45 -18.50 9.34
C VAL A 148 16.81 -18.80 9.99
N GLY A 149 17.62 -17.76 10.24
CA GLY A 149 18.81 -17.86 11.09
C GLY A 149 20.15 -17.82 10.38
N PHE A 150 20.20 -17.58 9.06
CA PHE A 150 21.46 -17.35 8.35
C PHE A 150 22.04 -15.97 8.70
N ASP A 151 23.37 -15.88 8.79
CA ASP A 151 24.02 -14.58 8.98
C ASP A 151 23.98 -13.76 7.69
N PHE A 152 23.45 -12.54 7.78
CA PHE A 152 23.34 -11.63 6.65
C PHE A 152 24.70 -11.25 6.06
N ASP A 153 25.73 -11.15 6.92
CA ASP A 153 27.07 -10.76 6.49
C ASP A 153 27.72 -11.88 5.63
N GLU A 154 27.33 -13.15 5.83
CA GLU A 154 27.71 -14.29 4.98
C GLU A 154 26.94 -14.31 3.65
N LEU A 155 25.68 -13.84 3.65
CA LEU A 155 24.82 -13.80 2.47
C LEU A 155 25.23 -12.72 1.45
N GLU A 156 25.79 -11.59 1.91
CA GLU A 156 26.16 -10.46 1.04
C GLU A 156 27.23 -10.83 -0.01
N GLY A 157 28.08 -11.81 0.29
CA GLY A 157 29.12 -12.31 -0.61
C GLY A 157 28.67 -13.42 -1.57
N LEU A 158 27.45 -13.94 -1.42
CA LEU A 158 26.99 -15.12 -2.16
C LEU A 158 26.33 -14.74 -3.49
N SER A 159 26.48 -15.64 -4.47
CA SER A 159 25.77 -15.54 -5.74
C SER A 159 24.28 -15.85 -5.55
N GLN A 160 23.43 -15.30 -6.42
CA GLN A 160 21.98 -15.60 -6.43
C GLN A 160 21.71 -17.10 -6.47
N ALA A 161 22.45 -17.83 -7.31
CA ALA A 161 22.30 -19.28 -7.46
C ALA A 161 22.59 -20.03 -6.14
N SER A 162 23.58 -19.57 -5.36
CA SER A 162 23.91 -20.17 -4.06
C SER A 162 22.79 -19.90 -3.04
N MET A 163 22.30 -18.66 -2.98
CA MET A 163 21.18 -18.30 -2.11
C MET A 163 19.88 -19.04 -2.48
N LEU A 164 19.61 -19.22 -3.77
CA LEU A 164 18.48 -20.04 -4.24
C LEU A 164 18.63 -21.50 -3.79
N GLN A 165 19.84 -22.05 -3.88
CA GLN A 165 20.09 -23.43 -3.44
C GLN A 165 19.84 -23.56 -1.93
N PHE A 166 20.36 -22.63 -1.12
CA PHE A 166 20.05 -22.62 0.32
C PHE A 166 18.55 -22.53 0.60
N ALA A 167 17.82 -21.66 -0.10
CA ALA A 167 16.38 -21.51 0.05
C ALA A 167 15.59 -22.78 -0.35
N LYS A 168 16.09 -23.55 -1.32
CA LYS A 168 15.50 -24.84 -1.73
C LYS A 168 15.79 -25.96 -0.72
N ASP A 169 16.96 -25.94 -0.12
CA ASP A 169 17.41 -26.95 0.84
C ASP A 169 16.88 -26.71 2.27
N LEU A 170 16.16 -25.62 2.49
CA LEU A 170 15.53 -25.32 3.79
C LEU A 170 14.56 -26.43 4.23
N PRO A 171 14.53 -26.76 5.53
CA PRO A 171 13.49 -27.57 6.13
C PRO A 171 12.08 -27.01 5.85
N GLN A 172 11.10 -27.90 5.68
CA GLN A 172 9.73 -27.51 5.28
C GLN A 172 9.04 -26.61 6.32
N ASP A 173 9.35 -26.78 7.60
CA ASP A 173 8.85 -25.97 8.71
C ASP A 173 9.41 -24.54 8.72
N GLU A 174 10.56 -24.30 8.07
CA GLU A 174 11.16 -22.96 7.94
C GLU A 174 10.67 -22.20 6.70
N HIS A 175 10.09 -22.89 5.71
CA HIS A 175 9.65 -22.30 4.44
C HIS A 175 8.66 -21.14 4.64
N GLN A 176 7.73 -21.27 5.59
CA GLN A 176 6.74 -20.22 5.84
C GLN A 176 7.40 -18.95 6.40
N ILE A 177 8.36 -19.09 7.32
CA ILE A 177 9.08 -17.97 7.93
C ILE A 177 9.92 -17.25 6.87
N PHE A 178 10.69 -18.02 6.09
CA PHE A 178 11.45 -17.51 4.94
C PHE A 178 10.53 -16.74 3.99
N PHE A 179 9.42 -17.36 3.59
CA PHE A 179 8.54 -16.83 2.56
C PHE A 179 7.88 -15.51 2.98
N VAL A 180 7.35 -15.47 4.21
CA VAL A 180 6.70 -14.27 4.73
C VAL A 180 7.73 -13.13 4.82
N ALA A 181 8.93 -13.40 5.31
CA ALA A 181 9.98 -12.38 5.41
C ALA A 181 10.41 -11.84 4.05
N ALA A 182 10.70 -12.72 3.09
CA ALA A 182 11.14 -12.35 1.74
C ALA A 182 10.10 -11.49 0.99
N ASN A 183 8.80 -11.73 1.21
CA ASN A 183 7.73 -11.07 0.48
C ASN A 183 7.10 -9.88 1.23
N LYS A 184 7.48 -9.64 2.49
CA LYS A 184 6.86 -8.62 3.34
C LYS A 184 6.91 -7.23 2.72
N PHE A 185 8.05 -6.87 2.14
CA PHE A 185 8.23 -5.58 1.48
C PHE A 185 7.31 -5.41 0.27
N LEU A 186 7.27 -6.41 -0.62
CA LEU A 186 6.39 -6.41 -1.80
C LEU A 186 4.93 -6.29 -1.41
N VAL A 187 4.48 -7.08 -0.44
CA VAL A 187 3.09 -7.08 0.02
C VAL A 187 2.70 -5.73 0.62
N ASN A 188 3.54 -5.16 1.49
CA ASN A 188 3.29 -3.85 2.09
C ASN A 188 3.30 -2.74 1.03
N THR A 189 4.24 -2.79 0.08
CA THR A 189 4.32 -1.82 -1.01
C THR A 189 3.05 -1.86 -1.84
N LEU A 190 2.62 -3.05 -2.27
CA LEU A 190 1.39 -3.21 -3.01
C LEU A 190 0.21 -2.74 -2.14
N GLN A 191 0.05 -3.17 -0.89
CA GLN A 191 -1.03 -2.72 -0.01
C GLN A 191 -1.27 -1.21 -0.06
N HIS A 192 -0.22 -0.41 0.09
CA HIS A 192 -0.34 1.04 0.09
C HIS A 192 -0.48 1.63 -1.32
N ASP A 193 0.26 1.12 -2.30
CA ASP A 193 0.21 1.63 -3.66
C ASP A 193 -1.13 1.31 -4.34
N LEU A 194 -1.70 0.14 -4.06
CA LEU A 194 -3.06 -0.26 -4.46
C LEU A 194 -4.11 0.75 -3.95
N CYS A 195 -3.88 1.39 -2.80
CA CYS A 195 -4.83 2.39 -2.30
C CYS A 195 -4.64 3.77 -2.96
N LYS A 196 -3.53 4.01 -3.68
CA LYS A 196 -3.17 5.33 -4.24
C LYS A 196 -3.26 5.40 -5.75
N SER A 197 -2.60 4.47 -6.45
CA SER A 197 -2.52 4.49 -7.92
C SER A 197 -2.19 3.11 -8.50
N TRP A 198 -2.77 2.79 -9.66
CA TRP A 198 -2.67 1.46 -10.28
C TRP A 198 -1.89 1.43 -11.60
N ASN A 199 -1.26 2.55 -11.97
CA ASN A 199 -0.54 2.67 -13.24
C ASN A 199 0.74 1.82 -13.29
N SER A 200 1.14 1.23 -12.17
CA SER A 200 2.43 0.55 -11.97
C SER A 200 2.36 -0.98 -11.90
N VAL A 201 1.19 -1.61 -12.07
CA VAL A 201 1.07 -3.08 -11.87
C VAL A 201 2.00 -3.88 -12.78
N LYS A 202 2.12 -3.48 -14.06
CA LYS A 202 3.08 -4.12 -15.00
C LYS A 202 4.53 -3.91 -14.59
N LYS A 203 4.84 -2.78 -13.94
CA LYS A 203 6.17 -2.51 -13.39
C LYS A 203 6.46 -3.47 -12.22
N TYR A 204 5.52 -3.64 -11.30
CA TYR A 204 5.67 -4.61 -10.19
C TYR A 204 5.84 -6.04 -10.69
N GLN A 205 5.06 -6.47 -11.69
CA GLN A 205 5.24 -7.80 -12.31
C GLN A 205 6.65 -8.01 -12.89
N LYS A 206 7.25 -6.95 -13.45
CA LYS A 206 8.60 -7.00 -14.00
C LYS A 206 9.66 -7.02 -12.91
N GLU A 207 9.46 -6.27 -11.82
CA GLU A 207 10.44 -6.11 -10.74
C GLU A 207 10.41 -7.25 -9.73
N TYR A 208 9.22 -7.77 -9.39
CA TYR A 208 8.99 -8.72 -8.32
C TYR A 208 8.37 -10.04 -8.80
N GLY A 209 8.29 -10.23 -10.12
CA GLY A 209 7.71 -11.42 -10.69
C GLY A 209 6.19 -11.36 -10.82
N LYS A 210 5.71 -12.03 -11.87
CA LYS A 210 4.31 -11.98 -12.29
C LYS A 210 3.42 -12.77 -11.35
N THR A 211 3.88 -13.93 -10.91
CA THR A 211 3.10 -14.90 -10.15
C THR A 211 2.80 -14.35 -8.76
N ARG A 212 3.83 -13.84 -8.07
CA ARG A 212 3.67 -13.20 -6.76
C ARG A 212 2.79 -11.97 -6.82
N THR A 213 3.10 -11.04 -7.74
CA THR A 213 2.34 -9.79 -7.90
C THR A 213 0.86 -10.04 -8.19
N ASN A 214 0.54 -11.01 -9.06
CA ASN A 214 -0.85 -11.33 -9.39
C ASN A 214 -1.63 -11.88 -8.21
N TYR A 215 -1.02 -12.75 -7.42
CA TYR A 215 -1.68 -13.29 -6.24
C TYR A 215 -2.00 -12.18 -5.25
N ILE A 216 -1.02 -11.32 -4.95
CA ILE A 216 -1.18 -10.20 -4.03
C ILE A 216 -2.28 -9.28 -4.53
N LEU A 217 -2.24 -8.88 -5.80
CA LEU A 217 -3.28 -8.05 -6.40
C LEU A 217 -4.69 -8.62 -6.20
N LEU A 218 -4.88 -9.92 -6.39
CA LEU A 218 -6.20 -10.55 -6.36
C LEU A 218 -6.71 -10.84 -4.96
N HIS A 219 -5.81 -11.00 -3.98
CA HIS A 219 -6.16 -11.56 -2.67
C HIS A 219 -5.80 -10.68 -1.48
N ILE A 220 -5.08 -9.58 -1.69
CA ILE A 220 -4.76 -8.66 -0.60
C ILE A 220 -6.06 -8.09 -0.02
N PRO A 221 -6.33 -8.21 1.29
CA PRO A 221 -7.54 -7.68 1.89
C PRO A 221 -7.61 -6.17 1.71
N LEU A 222 -8.69 -5.69 1.11
CA LEU A 222 -8.98 -4.26 0.96
C LEU A 222 -10.35 -3.96 1.56
N ILE A 223 -10.50 -2.74 2.08
CA ILE A 223 -11.82 -2.18 2.37
C ILE A 223 -12.58 -1.96 1.06
N GLU A 224 -13.90 -1.91 1.17
CA GLU A 224 -14.81 -1.86 0.04
C GLU A 224 -14.54 -0.66 -0.89
N GLU A 225 -14.10 0.46 -0.32
CA GLU A 225 -13.75 1.67 -1.05
C GLU A 225 -12.53 1.49 -1.99
N PHE A 226 -11.62 0.56 -1.69
CA PHE A 226 -10.44 0.27 -2.51
C PHE A 226 -10.64 -0.95 -3.44
N GLU A 227 -11.78 -1.63 -3.39
CA GLU A 227 -12.09 -2.77 -4.28
C GLU A 227 -12.24 -2.34 -5.75
N ALA A 228 -12.89 -1.20 -6.01
CA ALA A 228 -13.02 -0.65 -7.37
C ALA A 228 -11.64 -0.39 -8.00
N MET A 229 -10.72 0.05 -7.16
CA MET A 229 -9.32 0.28 -7.47
C MET A 229 -8.62 -1.04 -7.84
N ARG A 230 -8.83 -2.14 -7.08
CA ARG A 230 -8.34 -3.49 -7.44
C ARG A 230 -8.87 -3.94 -8.78
N LEU A 231 -10.17 -3.74 -9.04
CA LEU A 231 -10.76 -4.15 -10.31
C LEU A 231 -10.08 -3.46 -11.49
N GLN A 232 -9.83 -2.14 -11.41
CA GLN A 232 -9.12 -1.41 -12.45
C GLN A 232 -7.76 -2.03 -12.76
N ALA A 233 -6.96 -2.34 -11.74
CA ALA A 233 -5.67 -3.00 -11.94
C ALA A 233 -5.75 -4.39 -12.56
N VAL A 234 -6.70 -5.21 -12.10
CA VAL A 234 -6.91 -6.54 -12.69
C VAL A 234 -7.23 -6.41 -14.18
N THR A 235 -8.02 -5.43 -14.59
CA THR A 235 -8.32 -5.22 -16.01
C THR A 235 -7.11 -4.83 -16.85
N MET A 236 -6.13 -4.12 -16.28
CA MET A 236 -4.88 -3.79 -16.98
C MET A 236 -3.97 -5.01 -17.23
N LEU A 237 -4.18 -6.08 -16.48
CA LEU A 237 -3.44 -7.33 -16.62
C LEU A 237 -4.02 -8.28 -17.66
N VAL A 238 -5.24 -8.05 -18.11
CA VAL A 238 -5.88 -8.87 -19.14
C VAL A 238 -5.22 -8.53 -20.49
N PRO A 239 -4.54 -9.49 -21.16
CA PRO A 239 -4.02 -9.28 -22.50
C PRO A 239 -5.15 -8.88 -23.44
N GLU A 240 -4.92 -7.87 -24.29
CA GLU A 240 -5.91 -7.41 -25.28
C GLU A 240 -6.32 -8.52 -26.26
N THR A 241 -5.51 -9.57 -26.35
CA THR A 241 -5.63 -10.71 -27.27
C THR A 241 -6.46 -11.88 -26.74
N ILE A 242 -6.93 -11.88 -25.48
CA ILE A 242 -7.78 -12.97 -24.97
C ILE A 242 -9.16 -12.92 -25.64
N LYS A 243 -9.46 -13.96 -26.42
CA LYS A 243 -10.72 -14.21 -27.15
C LYS A 243 -11.95 -13.82 -26.31
N THR A 244 -12.58 -12.73 -26.72
CA THR A 244 -14.00 -12.29 -26.63
C THR A 244 -14.86 -12.53 -25.38
N GLY A 245 -14.67 -13.59 -24.58
CA GLY A 245 -15.48 -13.86 -23.38
C GLY A 245 -15.04 -13.10 -22.13
N SER A 246 -13.76 -13.17 -21.78
CA SER A 246 -13.27 -12.60 -20.51
C SER A 246 -13.34 -11.07 -20.49
N LYS A 247 -13.08 -10.39 -21.61
CA LYS A 247 -13.16 -8.92 -21.71
C LYS A 247 -14.60 -8.41 -21.55
N VAL A 248 -15.59 -9.15 -22.07
CA VAL A 248 -17.01 -8.82 -21.91
C VAL A 248 -17.42 -9.01 -20.45
N LEU A 249 -16.96 -10.07 -19.79
CA LEU A 249 -17.20 -10.31 -18.37
C LEU A 249 -16.60 -9.21 -17.51
N PHE A 250 -15.34 -8.80 -17.74
CA PHE A 250 -14.72 -7.71 -16.97
C PHE A 250 -15.41 -6.36 -17.18
N ARG A 251 -15.80 -6.01 -18.41
CA ARG A 251 -16.63 -4.81 -18.65
C ARG A 251 -17.97 -4.90 -17.92
N LYS A 252 -18.59 -6.08 -17.90
CA LYS A 252 -19.84 -6.30 -17.18
C LYS A 252 -19.64 -6.17 -15.66
N ILE A 253 -18.53 -6.66 -15.11
CA ILE A 253 -18.17 -6.50 -13.70
C ILE A 253 -17.95 -5.01 -13.38
N GLN A 254 -17.21 -4.27 -14.21
CA GLN A 254 -17.04 -2.82 -14.06
C GLN A 254 -18.37 -2.07 -14.08
N ASN A 255 -19.26 -2.41 -15.01
CA ASN A 255 -20.60 -1.81 -15.08
C ASN A 255 -21.43 -2.14 -13.83
N LEU A 256 -21.38 -3.39 -13.37
CA LEU A 256 -22.09 -3.82 -12.16
C LEU A 256 -21.57 -3.13 -10.91
N GLU A 257 -20.26 -2.93 -10.78
CA GLU A 257 -19.68 -2.17 -9.66
C GLU A 257 -20.07 -0.70 -9.71
N SER A 258 -20.08 -0.08 -10.90
CA SER A 258 -20.55 1.29 -11.08
C SER A 258 -22.02 1.43 -10.69
N GLU A 259 -22.88 0.50 -11.12
CA GLU A 259 -24.28 0.44 -10.71
C GLU A 259 -24.44 0.22 -9.19
N LEU A 260 -23.61 -0.63 -8.58
CA LEU A 260 -23.61 -0.87 -7.14
C LEU A 260 -23.21 0.37 -6.36
N SER A 261 -22.16 1.07 -6.82
CA SER A 261 -21.73 2.35 -6.26
C SER A 261 -22.84 3.40 -6.36
N GLY A 262 -23.47 3.55 -7.52
CA GLY A 262 -24.60 4.45 -7.70
C GLY A 262 -25.79 4.12 -6.79
N LYS A 263 -26.10 2.83 -6.61
CA LYS A 263 -27.13 2.38 -5.66
C LYS A 263 -26.75 2.67 -4.20
N ARG A 264 -25.47 2.55 -3.83
CA ARG A 264 -25.02 2.91 -2.47
C ARG A 264 -25.19 4.39 -2.20
N VAL A 265 -24.85 5.25 -3.16
CA VAL A 265 -25.10 6.70 -3.06
C VAL A 265 -26.60 6.98 -2.90
N ALA A 266 -27.45 6.34 -3.70
CA ALA A 266 -28.89 6.48 -3.59
C ALA A 266 -29.44 6.04 -2.22
N ILE A 267 -28.97 4.89 -1.69
CA ILE A 267 -29.35 4.41 -0.35
C ILE A 267 -28.88 5.38 0.74
N SER A 268 -27.67 5.93 0.61
CA SER A 268 -27.12 6.92 1.53
C SER A 268 -28.01 8.16 1.56
N ASN A 269 -28.34 8.73 0.39
CA ASN A 269 -29.22 9.89 0.29
C ASN A 269 -30.62 9.63 0.84
N LEU A 270 -31.20 8.46 0.55
CA LEU A 270 -32.50 8.06 1.11
C LEU A 270 -32.44 7.96 2.63
N ARG A 271 -31.32 7.50 3.20
CA ARG A 271 -31.13 7.42 4.66
C ARG A 271 -31.17 8.80 5.30
N ASP A 272 -30.52 9.81 4.73
CA ASP A 272 -30.55 11.16 5.31
C ASP A 272 -31.88 11.85 5.12
N GLN A 273 -32.54 11.64 3.97
CA GLN A 273 -33.93 12.06 3.80
C GLN A 273 -34.81 11.46 4.90
N LEU A 274 -34.64 10.18 5.21
CA LEU A 274 -35.39 9.52 6.28
C LEU A 274 -35.09 10.11 7.66
N VAL A 275 -33.85 10.53 7.93
CA VAL A 275 -33.48 11.24 9.16
C VAL A 275 -34.14 12.62 9.22
N TYR A 276 -34.10 13.37 8.12
CA TYR A 276 -34.71 14.68 8.01
C TYR A 276 -36.24 14.61 8.21
N GLU A 277 -36.91 13.70 7.50
CA GLU A 277 -38.37 13.48 7.61
C GLU A 277 -38.78 13.06 9.03
N ARG A 278 -37.95 12.25 9.73
CA ARG A 278 -38.20 11.92 11.14
C ARG A 278 -38.13 13.16 12.04
N GLN A 279 -37.12 14.00 11.86
CA GLN A 279 -36.99 15.24 12.63
C GLN A 279 -38.14 16.21 12.35
N GLU A 280 -38.56 16.32 11.09
CA GLU A 280 -39.69 17.17 10.71
C GLU A 280 -41.01 16.65 11.29
N LYS A 281 -41.23 15.34 11.26
CA LYS A 281 -42.36 14.69 11.91
C LYS A 281 -42.38 14.97 13.42
N ASP A 282 -41.27 14.79 14.12
CA ASP A 282 -41.18 15.04 15.56
C ASP A 282 -41.50 16.51 15.90
N ASN A 283 -41.00 17.45 15.08
CA ASN A 283 -41.30 18.88 15.22
C ASN A 283 -42.79 19.21 14.98
N LEU A 284 -43.40 18.60 13.97
CA LEU A 284 -44.83 18.76 13.69
C LEU A 284 -45.70 18.15 14.80
N GLU A 285 -45.32 16.99 15.33
CA GLU A 285 -45.99 16.37 16.48
C GLU A 285 -45.90 17.24 17.73
N GLU A 286 -44.74 17.85 18.00
CA GLU A 286 -44.59 18.84 19.07
C GLU A 286 -45.52 20.04 18.89
N LYS A 287 -45.54 20.64 17.69
CA LYS A 287 -46.42 21.78 17.37
C LYS A 287 -47.89 21.42 17.54
N LEU A 288 -48.30 20.26 17.07
CA LEU A 288 -49.67 19.76 17.19
C LEU A 288 -50.04 19.53 18.67
N ASN A 289 -49.13 18.97 19.45
CA ASN A 289 -49.31 18.81 20.90
C ASN A 289 -49.38 20.14 21.65
N ARG A 290 -48.64 21.17 21.23
CA ARG A 290 -48.74 22.52 21.80
C ARG A 290 -50.08 23.17 21.44
N ALA A 291 -50.49 23.11 20.17
CA ALA A 291 -51.76 23.65 19.71
C ALA A 291 -52.96 22.98 20.42
N ASN A 292 -52.94 21.66 20.56
CA ASN A 292 -53.99 20.91 21.27
C ASN A 292 -54.07 21.28 22.76
N ARG A 293 -52.93 21.51 23.42
CA ARG A 293 -52.90 21.99 24.80
C ARG A 293 -53.53 23.38 24.93
N GLU A 294 -53.22 24.28 24.02
CA GLU A 294 -53.79 25.63 24.03
C GLU A 294 -55.30 25.62 23.75
N ILE A 295 -55.76 24.82 22.78
CA ILE A 295 -57.21 24.64 22.53
C ILE A 295 -57.92 24.13 23.78
N ARG A 296 -57.34 23.16 24.49
CA ARG A 296 -57.91 22.65 25.75
C ARG A 296 -58.00 23.74 26.81
N ARG A 297 -56.95 24.56 26.95
CA ARG A 297 -56.90 25.69 27.88
C ARG A 297 -58.00 26.71 27.58
N LEU A 298 -58.09 27.17 26.33
CA LEU A 298 -59.10 28.13 25.89
C LEU A 298 -60.54 27.60 26.03
N ARG A 299 -60.75 26.28 25.88
CA ARG A 299 -62.07 25.66 26.13
C ARG A 299 -62.43 25.61 27.61
N GLN A 300 -61.45 25.44 28.50
CA GLN A 300 -61.66 25.51 29.94
C GLN A 300 -61.94 26.93 30.42
N GLU A 301 -61.27 27.93 29.84
CA GLU A 301 -61.51 29.36 30.16
C GLU A 301 -62.87 29.88 29.68
N ARG A 302 -63.53 29.17 28.74
CA ARG A 302 -64.84 29.55 28.18
C ARG A 302 -66.05 28.95 28.90
N ASN A 303 -65.83 27.97 29.78
CA ASN A 303 -66.86 27.31 30.60
C ASN A 303 -66.81 27.85 32.03
#